data_AF-X1EWU5-F1
#
_entry.id   AF-X1EWU5-F1
#
_cell.length_a   1.000
_cell.length_b   1.000
_cell.length_c   1.000
_cell.angle_alpha   90.00
_cell.angle_beta   90.00
_cell.angle_gamma   90.00
#
_symmetry.space_group_name_H-M   'P 1'
#
loop_
_entity.id
_entity.type
_entity.pdbx_description
1 polymer ?
#
loop_
_entity_poly.entity_id
_entity_poly.type
_entity_poly.pdbx_seq_one_letter_code
_entity_poly.pdbx_strand_id
1 'polypeptide(L)'
;LGLKEYLPDELALLFSEIEAPAGAFLGDVGGRFVSEVADGAVSQAASPFFESMGYAAYNRSPTKKMTPQTTAVLYSRNKISEDFFLERFRMGGFEPFEAKFQYKALFAYPSIPDIMLWARYHGDPVNTKEQVWKKFDVPVDDYDLWEWQTLQRLTTADCHTLFRRGIIDETEFRYRLSEIGWRESSLDQTMQVGWSIPNAMLLTQGNLLRDADNEAMLRDITRADIHPDYAQKYLDAVLTKPATTDLI
;
A
#
# COMPACT_ATOMS: atom_id res chain seq x y z
N LEU A 1 -48.33 -17.45 3.68
CA LEU A 1 -48.31 -17.82 5.12
C LEU A 1 -47.72 -19.22 5.20
N GLY A 2 -46.40 -19.33 5.39
CA GLY A 2 -45.67 -20.60 5.60
C GLY A 2 -44.95 -20.64 6.95
N LEU A 3 -45.37 -19.78 7.88
CA LEU A 3 -44.78 -19.64 9.22
C LEU A 3 -45.43 -20.59 10.25
N LYS A 4 -46.58 -21.20 9.93
CA LYS A 4 -47.31 -22.13 10.80
C LYS A 4 -46.57 -23.45 11.04
N GLU A 5 -45.72 -23.87 10.12
CA GLU A 5 -45.01 -25.16 10.18
C GLU A 5 -43.80 -25.15 11.12
N TYR A 6 -43.39 -23.97 11.60
CA TYR A 6 -42.22 -23.78 12.45
C TYR A 6 -42.57 -23.13 13.80
N LEU A 7 -43.86 -23.00 14.11
CA LEU A 7 -44.35 -22.45 15.37
C LEU A 7 -44.42 -23.57 16.41
N PRO A 8 -43.75 -23.42 17.57
CA PRO A 8 -44.09 -24.19 18.76
C PRO A 8 -45.58 -23.98 19.08
N ASP A 9 -46.27 -25.02 19.54
CA ASP A 9 -47.71 -24.98 19.77
C ASP A 9 -48.15 -23.81 20.69
N GLU A 10 -47.28 -23.40 21.62
CA GLU A 10 -47.53 -22.28 22.53
C GLU A 10 -47.61 -20.91 21.81
N LEU A 11 -46.86 -20.72 20.73
CA LEU A 11 -46.82 -19.47 19.96
C LEU A 11 -47.90 -19.42 18.87
N ALA A 12 -48.33 -20.58 18.37
CA ALA A 12 -49.40 -20.65 17.38
C ALA A 12 -50.72 -20.07 17.91
N LEU A 13 -50.99 -20.27 19.21
CA LEU A 13 -52.13 -19.70 19.92
C LEU A 13 -52.07 -18.16 19.94
N LEU A 14 -50.92 -17.59 20.33
CA LEU A 14 -50.71 -16.13 20.37
C LEU A 14 -51.00 -15.46 19.01
N PHE A 15 -50.48 -16.02 17.91
CA PHE A 15 -50.69 -15.45 16.58
C PHE A 15 -52.11 -15.66 16.06
N SER A 16 -52.76 -16.78 16.39
CA SER A 16 -54.16 -17.04 16.02
C SER A 16 -55.14 -16.08 16.70
N GLU A 17 -54.85 -15.64 17.93
CA GLU A 17 -55.67 -14.68 18.66
C GLU A 17 -55.34 -13.22 18.34
N ILE A 18 -54.12 -12.89 17.89
CA ILE A 18 -53.85 -11.59 17.26
C ILE A 18 -54.67 -11.46 15.94
N GLU A 19 -54.86 -12.56 15.22
CA GLU A 19 -55.76 -12.62 14.06
C GLU A 19 -57.26 -12.55 14.45
N ALA A 20 -57.63 -12.99 15.66
CA ALA A 20 -59.00 -12.96 16.18
C ALA A 20 -59.05 -12.80 17.72
N PRO A 21 -59.07 -11.58 18.27
CA PRO A 21 -58.86 -11.37 19.70
C PRO A 21 -60.09 -11.74 20.54
N ALA A 22 -59.99 -12.80 21.33
CA ALA A 22 -60.93 -13.09 22.41
C ALA A 22 -60.40 -12.48 23.73
N GLY A 23 -61.18 -11.57 24.33
CA GLY A 23 -60.72 -10.59 25.33
C GLY A 23 -60.26 -11.10 26.71
N ALA A 24 -59.97 -12.40 26.91
CA ALA A 24 -59.66 -12.97 28.23
C ALA A 24 -58.20 -13.42 28.46
N PHE A 25 -57.32 -13.35 27.44
CA PHE A 25 -55.98 -13.97 27.50
C PHE A 25 -54.83 -13.05 27.96
N LEU A 26 -54.96 -11.73 27.82
CA LEU A 26 -53.85 -10.77 28.02
C LEU A 26 -53.32 -10.67 29.47
N GLY A 27 -54.07 -11.15 30.46
CA GLY A 27 -53.66 -11.09 31.87
C GLY A 27 -52.78 -12.25 32.33
N ASP A 28 -53.06 -13.48 31.86
CA ASP A 28 -52.54 -14.70 32.49
C ASP A 28 -51.47 -15.41 31.64
N VAL A 29 -51.53 -15.28 30.30
CA VAL A 29 -50.58 -15.94 29.39
C VAL A 29 -49.52 -14.98 28.84
N GLY A 30 -49.82 -13.69 28.73
CA GLY A 30 -48.80 -12.66 28.46
C GLY A 30 -47.72 -12.62 29.55
N GLY A 31 -48.09 -12.84 30.81
CA GLY A 31 -47.15 -12.96 31.93
C GLY A 31 -46.30 -14.23 31.88
N ARG A 32 -46.87 -15.36 31.46
CA ARG A 32 -46.15 -16.63 31.30
C ARG A 32 -45.17 -16.61 30.13
N PHE A 33 -45.57 -16.04 28.99
CA PHE A 33 -44.70 -15.91 27.82
C PHE A 33 -43.47 -15.04 28.10
N VAL A 34 -43.64 -13.92 28.81
CA VAL A 34 -42.50 -13.08 29.24
C VAL A 34 -41.60 -13.81 30.25
N SER A 35 -42.18 -14.60 31.15
CA SER A 35 -41.43 -15.42 32.12
C SER A 35 -40.65 -16.56 31.47
N GLU A 36 -41.20 -17.20 30.44
CA GLU A 36 -40.63 -18.38 29.79
C GLU A 36 -39.57 -18.01 28.74
N VAL A 37 -39.71 -16.85 28.09
CA VAL A 37 -38.66 -16.24 27.25
C VAL A 37 -37.49 -15.70 28.10
N ALA A 38 -37.73 -15.37 29.38
CA ALA A 38 -36.69 -14.91 30.30
C ALA A 38 -35.77 -16.04 30.81
N ASP A 39 -36.21 -17.30 30.75
CA ASP A 39 -35.36 -18.45 31.05
C ASP A 39 -34.40 -18.72 29.87
N GLY A 40 -33.09 -18.56 30.12
CA GLY A 40 -32.04 -18.46 29.09
C GLY A 40 -31.93 -19.64 28.10
N ALA A 41 -32.49 -20.81 28.41
CA ALA A 41 -32.48 -21.97 27.51
C ALA A 41 -33.51 -21.85 26.36
N VAL A 42 -34.69 -21.26 26.63
CA VAL A 42 -35.74 -21.05 25.61
C VAL A 42 -35.36 -19.89 24.69
N SER A 43 -34.76 -18.82 25.24
CA SER A 43 -34.24 -17.69 24.45
C SER A 43 -33.21 -18.14 23.39
N GLN A 44 -32.33 -19.09 23.72
CA GLN A 44 -31.31 -19.59 22.80
C GLN A 44 -31.90 -20.51 21.70
N ALA A 45 -32.90 -21.33 22.04
CA ALA A 45 -33.60 -22.19 21.08
C ALA A 45 -34.56 -21.41 20.15
N ALA A 46 -35.15 -20.32 20.66
CA ALA A 46 -36.06 -19.46 19.89
C ALA A 46 -35.32 -18.36 19.09
N SER A 47 -34.03 -18.14 19.32
CA SER A 47 -33.21 -17.15 18.61
C SER A 47 -33.32 -17.26 17.07
N PRO A 48 -33.14 -18.45 16.44
CA PRO A 48 -33.28 -18.60 14.99
C PRO A 48 -34.68 -18.26 14.47
N PHE A 49 -35.72 -18.50 15.28
CA PHE A 49 -37.09 -18.16 14.93
C PHE A 49 -37.31 -16.64 14.94
N PHE A 50 -36.88 -15.94 16.00
CA PHE A 50 -36.94 -14.48 16.06
C PHE A 50 -36.12 -13.82 14.96
N GLU A 51 -34.96 -14.40 14.60
CA GLU A 51 -34.18 -13.99 13.42
C GLU A 51 -34.98 -14.16 12.13
N SER A 52 -35.63 -15.31 11.93
CA SER A 52 -36.46 -15.59 10.74
C SER A 52 -37.64 -14.62 10.60
N MET A 53 -38.30 -14.29 11.71
CA MET A 53 -39.34 -13.28 11.76
C MET A 53 -38.80 -11.89 11.43
N GLY A 54 -37.63 -11.55 11.98
CA GLY A 54 -36.91 -10.32 11.65
C GLY A 54 -36.62 -10.22 10.16
N TYR A 55 -36.11 -11.29 9.54
CA TYR A 55 -35.86 -11.33 8.09
C TYR A 55 -37.15 -11.19 7.26
N ALA A 56 -38.23 -11.87 7.64
CA ALA A 56 -39.53 -11.74 6.97
C ALA A 56 -40.10 -10.32 7.08
N ALA A 57 -39.94 -9.68 8.24
CA ALA A 57 -40.31 -8.29 8.45
C ALA A 57 -39.49 -7.34 7.58
N TYR A 58 -38.16 -7.51 7.51
CA TYR A 58 -37.29 -6.72 6.63
C TYR A 58 -37.58 -6.93 5.13
N ASN A 59 -37.96 -8.14 4.73
CA ASN A 59 -38.36 -8.42 3.34
C ASN A 59 -39.65 -7.68 2.97
N ARG A 60 -40.62 -7.64 3.89
CA ARG A 60 -41.89 -6.93 3.67
C ARG A 60 -41.73 -5.41 3.76
N SER A 61 -40.88 -4.94 4.67
CA SER A 61 -40.61 -3.53 4.90
C SER A 61 -39.10 -3.29 4.89
N PRO A 62 -38.48 -3.05 3.72
CA PRO A 62 -37.04 -2.81 3.62
C PRO A 62 -36.64 -1.50 4.31
N THR A 63 -36.19 -1.62 5.55
CA THR A 63 -35.75 -0.50 6.39
C THR A 63 -34.29 -0.14 6.14
N LYS A 64 -33.44 -1.10 5.78
CA LYS A 64 -32.04 -0.85 5.42
C LYS A 64 -31.98 -0.05 4.12
N LYS A 65 -31.40 1.15 4.19
CA LYS A 65 -31.11 1.99 3.03
C LYS A 65 -29.61 2.00 2.76
N MET A 66 -29.22 2.31 1.52
CA MET A 66 -27.82 2.52 1.20
C MET A 66 -27.24 3.66 2.03
N THR A 67 -25.99 3.52 2.46
CA THR A 67 -25.29 4.59 3.15
C THR A 67 -24.97 5.75 2.19
N PRO A 68 -24.76 6.98 2.71
CA PRO A 68 -24.31 8.10 1.90
C PRO A 68 -23.04 7.79 1.08
N GLN A 69 -22.09 7.04 1.65
CA GLN A 69 -20.84 6.65 0.99
C GLN A 69 -21.09 5.72 -0.20
N THR A 70 -21.90 4.66 -0.04
CA THR A 70 -22.22 3.75 -1.16
C THR A 70 -23.03 4.47 -2.24
N THR A 71 -23.95 5.35 -1.84
CA THR A 71 -24.72 6.18 -2.75
C THR A 71 -23.82 7.10 -3.58
N ALA A 72 -22.88 7.80 -2.94
CA ALA A 72 -21.90 8.64 -3.61
C ALA A 72 -21.07 7.87 -4.65
N VAL A 73 -20.64 6.64 -4.33
CA VAL A 73 -19.90 5.79 -5.28
C VAL A 73 -20.74 5.40 -6.49
N LEU A 74 -22.02 5.07 -6.32
CA LEU A 74 -22.89 4.77 -7.46
C LEU A 74 -23.19 6.02 -8.29
N TYR A 75 -23.33 7.17 -7.64
CA TYR A 75 -23.56 8.44 -8.31
C TYR A 75 -22.35 8.84 -9.17
N SER A 76 -21.11 8.72 -8.67
CA SER A 76 -19.90 9.02 -9.46
C SER A 76 -19.70 8.12 -10.67
N ARG A 77 -20.31 6.92 -10.66
CA ARG A 77 -20.28 5.96 -11.77
C ARG A 77 -21.46 6.13 -12.73
N ASN A 78 -22.25 7.20 -12.60
CA ASN A 78 -23.48 7.44 -13.36
C ASN A 78 -24.45 6.25 -13.32
N LYS A 79 -24.58 5.58 -12.17
CA LYS A 79 -25.47 4.41 -12.01
C LYS A 79 -26.83 4.73 -11.37
N ILE A 80 -26.96 5.91 -10.79
CA ILE A 80 -28.18 6.41 -10.14
C ILE A 80 -28.41 7.88 -10.52
N SER A 81 -29.63 8.36 -10.41
CA SER A 81 -29.98 9.77 -10.66
C SER A 81 -29.57 10.69 -9.50
N GLU A 82 -29.47 12.00 -9.77
CA GLU A 82 -29.23 13.02 -8.73
C GLU A 82 -30.35 13.02 -7.68
N ASP A 83 -31.61 12.83 -8.10
CA ASP A 83 -32.75 12.76 -7.17
C ASP A 83 -32.62 11.60 -6.18
N PHE A 84 -32.24 10.41 -6.66
CA PHE A 84 -32.00 9.25 -5.79
C PHE A 84 -30.80 9.48 -4.87
N PHE A 85 -29.74 10.11 -5.38
CA PHE A 85 -28.58 10.51 -4.58
C PHE A 85 -28.98 11.46 -3.44
N LEU A 86 -29.72 12.52 -3.75
CA LEU A 86 -30.16 13.51 -2.76
C LEU A 86 -31.14 12.91 -1.75
N GLU A 87 -32.06 12.03 -2.16
CA GLU A 87 -32.97 11.33 -1.25
C GLU A 87 -32.19 10.54 -0.19
N ARG A 88 -31.19 9.75 -0.62
CA ARG A 88 -30.39 8.92 0.30
C ARG A 88 -29.54 9.76 1.25
N PHE A 89 -28.99 10.88 0.80
CA PHE A 89 -28.25 11.79 1.66
C PHE A 89 -29.17 12.52 2.66
N ARG A 90 -30.37 12.93 2.24
CA ARG A 90 -31.39 13.50 3.14
C ARG A 90 -31.85 12.51 4.20
N MET A 91 -32.04 11.24 3.83
CA MET A 91 -32.34 10.17 4.80
C MET A 91 -31.21 9.99 5.83
N GLY A 92 -29.98 10.33 5.47
CA GLY A 92 -28.83 10.37 6.38
C GLY A 92 -28.72 11.66 7.21
N GLY A 93 -29.64 12.62 7.04
CA GLY A 93 -29.66 13.89 7.77
C GLY A 93 -28.85 15.02 7.13
N PHE A 94 -28.29 14.83 5.93
CA PHE A 94 -27.50 15.86 5.26
C PHE A 94 -28.37 16.87 4.51
N GLU A 95 -27.99 18.14 4.59
CA GLU A 95 -28.53 19.15 3.68
C GLU A 95 -28.04 18.89 2.23
N PRO A 96 -28.81 19.27 1.19
CA PRO A 96 -28.41 19.06 -0.21
C PRO A 96 -27.06 19.71 -0.57
N PHE A 97 -26.71 20.82 0.08
CA PHE A 97 -25.44 21.49 -0.13
C PHE A 97 -24.28 20.67 0.44
N GLU A 98 -24.38 20.24 1.71
CA GLU A 98 -23.39 19.39 2.36
C GLU A 98 -23.23 18.03 1.67
N ALA A 99 -24.33 17.45 1.16
CA ALA A 99 -24.29 16.22 0.38
C ALA A 99 -23.33 16.33 -0.83
N LYS A 100 -23.29 17.49 -1.50
CA LYS A 100 -22.37 17.75 -2.62
C LYS A 100 -20.92 17.84 -2.17
N PHE A 101 -20.62 18.41 -0.99
CA PHE A 101 -19.26 18.43 -0.46
C PHE A 101 -18.81 17.06 0.01
N GLN A 102 -19.67 16.33 0.72
CA GLN A 102 -19.38 14.97 1.14
C GLN A 102 -19.12 14.06 -0.06
N TYR A 103 -19.89 14.21 -1.13
CA TYR A 103 -19.63 13.53 -2.39
C TYR A 103 -18.25 13.91 -2.97
N LYS A 104 -17.92 15.20 -3.03
CA LYS A 104 -16.63 15.67 -3.54
C LYS A 104 -15.44 15.19 -2.70
N ALA A 105 -15.59 15.11 -1.39
CA ALA A 105 -14.58 14.64 -0.46
C ALA A 105 -14.25 13.15 -0.64
N LEU A 106 -15.14 12.37 -1.26
CA LEU A 106 -14.91 10.96 -1.57
C LEU A 106 -14.09 10.73 -2.84
N PHE A 107 -13.87 11.76 -3.66
CA PHE A 107 -12.93 11.64 -4.76
C PHE A 107 -11.51 11.52 -4.22
N ALA A 108 -10.75 10.58 -4.79
CA ALA A 108 -9.32 10.56 -4.57
C ALA A 108 -8.74 11.89 -5.07
N TYR A 109 -8.13 12.64 -4.16
CA TYR A 109 -7.43 13.86 -4.48
C TYR A 109 -5.94 13.56 -4.64
N PRO A 110 -5.22 14.17 -5.60
CA PRO A 110 -3.78 13.97 -5.76
C PRO A 110 -3.03 14.27 -4.47
N SER A 111 -1.94 13.54 -4.22
CA SER A 111 -1.07 13.81 -3.08
C SER A 111 -0.29 15.12 -3.29
N ILE A 112 0.21 15.75 -2.23
CA ILE A 112 1.02 16.99 -2.35
C ILE A 112 2.20 16.78 -3.32
N PRO A 113 2.97 15.68 -3.29
CA PRO A 113 4.00 15.40 -4.28
C PRO A 113 3.51 15.38 -5.74
N ASP A 114 2.32 14.83 -6.00
CA ASP A 114 1.76 14.81 -7.36
C ASP A 114 1.37 16.21 -7.82
N ILE A 115 0.88 17.05 -6.89
CA ILE A 115 0.53 18.45 -7.16
C ILE A 115 1.79 19.26 -7.44
N MET A 116 2.87 19.04 -6.67
CA MET A 116 4.18 19.66 -6.92
C MET A 116 4.71 19.29 -8.31
N LEU A 117 4.65 18.00 -8.66
CA LEU A 117 5.05 17.54 -10.00
C LEU A 117 4.19 18.16 -11.10
N TRP A 118 2.87 18.14 -10.94
CA TRP A 118 1.93 18.77 -11.87
C TRP A 118 2.26 20.26 -12.05
N ALA A 119 2.53 20.97 -10.96
CA ALA A 119 2.88 22.38 -10.95
C ALA A 119 4.17 22.68 -11.73
N ARG A 120 5.21 21.82 -11.65
CA ARG A 120 6.42 21.96 -12.46
C ARG A 120 6.16 21.87 -13.97
N TYR A 121 5.21 21.03 -14.39
CA TYR A 121 4.85 20.87 -15.81
C TYR A 121 3.90 21.95 -16.35
N HIS A 122 3.16 22.64 -15.47
CA HIS A 122 2.12 23.59 -15.86
C HIS A 122 2.40 25.04 -15.42
N GLY A 123 3.59 25.30 -14.87
CA GLY A 123 4.05 26.62 -14.45
C GLY A 123 5.56 26.77 -14.60
N ASP A 124 6.19 27.45 -13.64
CA ASP A 124 7.64 27.57 -13.56
C ASP A 124 8.22 26.32 -12.85
N PRO A 125 9.09 25.53 -13.52
CA PRO A 125 9.68 24.34 -12.92
C PRO A 125 10.62 24.64 -11.74
N VAL A 126 11.14 25.87 -11.63
CA VAL A 126 12.01 26.32 -10.53
C VAL A 126 11.20 26.86 -9.36
N ASN A 127 10.02 27.43 -9.61
CA ASN A 127 9.16 28.00 -8.58
C ASN A 127 7.70 27.54 -8.74
N THR A 128 7.33 26.48 -8.02
CA THR A 128 6.01 25.86 -8.16
C THR A 128 4.91 26.53 -7.30
N LYS A 129 5.28 27.46 -6.41
CA LYS A 129 4.41 28.09 -5.39
C LYS A 129 3.05 28.52 -5.93
N GLU A 130 3.05 29.31 -7.00
CA GLU A 130 1.83 29.90 -7.55
C GLU A 130 0.85 28.83 -8.08
N GLN A 131 1.37 27.78 -8.72
CA GLN A 131 0.54 26.72 -9.29
C GLN A 131 0.01 25.77 -8.21
N VAL A 132 0.81 25.50 -7.19
CA VAL A 132 0.41 24.66 -6.05
C VAL A 132 -0.72 25.32 -5.27
N TRP A 133 -0.58 26.60 -4.90
CA TRP A 133 -1.62 27.32 -4.15
C TRP A 133 -2.92 27.57 -4.93
N LYS A 134 -2.91 27.47 -6.26
CA LYS A 134 -4.14 27.46 -7.07
C LYS A 134 -4.98 26.18 -6.87
N LYS A 135 -4.35 25.09 -6.41
CA LYS A 135 -5.00 23.78 -6.28
C LYS A 135 -5.16 23.34 -4.84
N PHE A 136 -4.18 23.61 -4.00
CA PHE A 136 -4.13 23.10 -2.64
C PHE A 136 -3.58 24.14 -1.67
N ASP A 137 -4.21 24.22 -0.50
CA ASP A 137 -3.83 25.14 0.57
C ASP A 137 -2.70 24.51 1.40
N VAL A 138 -1.46 24.62 0.90
CA VAL A 138 -0.26 24.19 1.63
C VAL A 138 0.13 25.31 2.61
N PRO A 139 0.34 25.02 3.91
CA PRO A 139 0.90 26.01 4.83
C PRO A 139 2.23 26.56 4.32
N VAL A 140 2.46 27.86 4.47
CA VAL A 140 3.67 28.53 3.98
C VAL A 140 4.93 27.89 4.56
N ASP A 141 4.90 27.53 5.85
CA ASP A 141 6.01 26.93 6.58
C ASP A 141 6.35 25.51 6.08
N ASP A 142 5.37 24.80 5.52
CA ASP A 142 5.55 23.42 5.04
C ASP A 142 5.93 23.35 3.56
N TYR A 143 5.68 24.42 2.79
CA TYR A 143 5.89 24.40 1.34
C TYR A 143 7.35 24.04 0.98
N ASP A 144 8.32 24.66 1.65
CA ASP A 144 9.73 24.48 1.30
C ASP A 144 10.20 23.03 1.56
N LEU A 145 9.62 22.36 2.56
CA LEU A 145 9.84 20.93 2.82
C LEU A 145 9.31 20.07 1.67
N TRP A 146 8.07 20.30 1.25
CA TRP A 146 7.45 19.54 0.15
C TRP A 146 8.15 19.77 -1.18
N GLU A 147 8.52 21.01 -1.47
CA GLU A 147 9.28 21.38 -2.66
C GLU A 147 10.61 20.60 -2.69
N TRP A 148 11.37 20.62 -1.59
CA TRP A 148 12.63 19.89 -1.50
C TRP A 148 12.48 18.38 -1.67
N GLN A 149 11.46 17.77 -1.05
CA GLN A 149 11.25 16.32 -1.12
C GLN A 149 10.95 15.80 -2.53
N THR A 150 10.37 16.65 -3.37
CA THR A 150 9.94 16.29 -4.74
C THR A 150 11.04 16.49 -5.78
N LEU A 151 12.14 17.16 -5.42
CA LEU A 151 13.28 17.33 -6.31
C LEU A 151 14.00 16.00 -6.53
N GLN A 152 14.48 15.80 -7.75
CA GLN A 152 15.43 14.75 -8.04
C GLN A 152 16.79 15.12 -7.44
N ARG A 153 17.49 14.13 -6.87
CA ARG A 153 18.85 14.27 -6.36
C ARG A 153 19.78 13.34 -7.13
N LEU A 154 21.07 13.67 -7.15
CA LEU A 154 22.08 12.76 -7.66
C LEU A 154 22.01 11.45 -6.88
N THR A 155 22.02 10.33 -7.60
CA THR A 155 22.08 9.00 -6.99
C THR A 155 23.53 8.61 -6.68
N THR A 156 23.71 7.58 -5.84
CA THR A 156 25.04 6.99 -5.60
C THR A 156 25.77 6.64 -6.90
N ALA A 157 25.04 6.13 -7.90
CA ALA A 157 25.59 5.76 -9.21
C ALA A 157 26.01 6.98 -10.05
N ASP A 158 25.25 8.07 -9.99
CA ASP A 158 25.62 9.32 -10.64
C ASP A 158 26.89 9.88 -10.01
N CYS A 159 26.96 9.93 -8.68
CA CYS A 159 28.16 10.36 -7.95
C CYS A 159 29.38 9.53 -8.35
N HIS A 160 29.26 8.20 -8.43
CA HIS A 160 30.37 7.34 -8.86
C HIS A 160 30.82 7.67 -10.28
N THR A 161 29.88 7.96 -11.17
CA THR A 161 30.18 8.31 -12.56
C THR A 161 30.88 9.66 -12.65
N LEU A 162 30.42 10.66 -11.90
CA LEU A 162 31.05 11.98 -11.83
C LEU A 162 32.48 11.88 -11.28
N PHE A 163 32.68 11.10 -10.21
CA PHE A 163 33.99 10.90 -9.61
C PHE A 163 34.96 10.17 -10.54
N ARG A 164 34.55 9.05 -11.16
CA ARG A 164 35.38 8.32 -12.13
C ARG A 164 35.74 9.14 -13.37
N ARG A 165 34.89 10.10 -13.75
CA ARG A 165 35.14 11.03 -14.85
C ARG A 165 36.03 12.22 -14.45
N GLY A 166 36.40 12.33 -13.17
CA GLY A 166 37.20 13.45 -12.66
C GLY A 166 36.47 14.79 -12.64
N ILE A 167 35.13 14.78 -12.69
CA ILE A 167 34.31 16.01 -12.63
C ILE A 167 34.23 16.52 -11.19
N ILE A 168 34.23 15.61 -10.23
CA ILE A 168 34.28 15.88 -8.79
C ILE A 168 35.49 15.16 -8.20
N ASP A 169 36.04 15.70 -7.12
CA ASP A 169 37.13 15.07 -6.36
C ASP A 169 36.60 14.14 -5.27
N GLU A 170 37.51 13.52 -4.52
CA GLU A 170 37.15 12.56 -3.46
C GLU A 170 36.41 13.25 -2.31
N THR A 171 36.78 14.49 -1.97
CA THR A 171 36.14 15.25 -0.88
C THR A 171 34.68 15.55 -1.23
N GLU A 172 34.43 16.06 -2.43
CA GLU A 172 33.08 16.31 -2.94
C GLU A 172 32.30 15.00 -3.09
N PHE A 173 32.93 13.92 -3.57
CA PHE A 173 32.28 12.62 -3.68
C PHE A 173 31.79 12.10 -2.32
N ARG A 174 32.64 12.13 -1.29
CA ARG A 174 32.27 11.74 0.09
C ARG A 174 31.14 12.60 0.64
N TYR A 175 31.21 13.91 0.42
CA TYR A 175 30.16 14.85 0.83
C TYR A 175 28.80 14.50 0.20
N ARG A 176 28.76 14.27 -1.13
CA ARG A 176 27.54 13.88 -1.85
C ARG A 176 26.97 12.54 -1.36
N LEU A 177 27.82 11.56 -1.08
CA LEU A 177 27.36 10.29 -0.51
C LEU A 177 26.70 10.49 0.87
N SER A 178 27.25 11.37 1.71
CA SER A 178 26.63 11.72 2.99
C SER A 178 25.30 12.46 2.81
N GLU A 179 25.17 13.38 1.84
CA GLU A 179 23.89 14.02 1.51
C GLU A 179 22.82 13.02 1.06
N ILE A 180 23.20 11.97 0.34
CA ILE A 180 22.31 10.88 -0.08
C ILE A 180 21.87 10.01 1.11
N GLY A 181 22.66 9.96 2.18
CA GLY A 181 22.35 9.25 3.42
C GLY A 181 23.33 8.12 3.78
N TRP A 182 24.48 8.00 3.10
CA TRP A 182 25.51 7.06 3.52
C TRP A 182 26.19 7.53 4.81
N ARG A 183 26.34 6.59 5.75
CA ARG A 183 27.09 6.83 6.99
C ARG A 183 28.58 6.90 6.70
N GLU A 184 29.29 7.71 7.49
CA GLU A 184 30.75 7.88 7.39
C GLU A 184 31.50 6.54 7.39
N SER A 185 31.10 5.61 8.26
CA SER A 185 31.69 4.27 8.39
C SER A 185 31.61 3.41 7.12
N SER A 186 30.71 3.75 6.19
CA SER A 186 30.47 2.99 4.96
C SER A 186 31.02 3.69 3.72
N LEU A 187 31.51 4.93 3.83
CA LEU A 187 31.94 5.72 2.66
C LEU A 187 33.07 5.02 1.90
N ASP A 188 34.08 4.52 2.61
CA ASP A 188 35.23 3.84 1.98
C ASP A 188 34.80 2.57 1.25
N GLN A 189 33.85 1.81 1.83
CA GLN A 189 33.33 0.59 1.20
C GLN A 189 32.50 0.94 -0.04
N THR A 190 31.63 1.95 0.06
CA THR A 190 30.82 2.42 -1.05
C THR A 190 31.70 2.95 -2.18
N MET A 191 32.78 3.67 -1.87
CA MET A 191 33.77 4.10 -2.88
C MET A 191 34.32 2.94 -3.69
N GLN A 192 34.64 1.81 -3.05
CA GLN A 192 35.22 0.64 -3.73
C GLN A 192 34.23 -0.02 -4.69
N VAL A 193 32.93 -0.10 -4.35
CA VAL A 193 31.93 -0.71 -5.25
C VAL A 193 31.73 0.09 -6.54
N GLY A 194 32.19 1.34 -6.57
CA GLY A 194 32.19 2.18 -7.76
C GLY A 194 33.12 1.71 -8.86
N TRP A 195 34.04 0.78 -8.62
CA TRP A 195 35.04 0.34 -9.60
C TRP A 195 34.74 -1.05 -10.14
N SER A 196 34.91 -1.24 -11.44
CA SER A 196 34.92 -2.58 -12.04
C SER A 196 36.30 -3.19 -11.87
N ILE A 197 36.37 -4.41 -11.34
CA ILE A 197 37.61 -5.18 -11.26
C ILE A 197 37.79 -5.91 -12.61
N PRO A 198 38.99 -5.90 -13.23
CA PRO A 198 39.26 -6.71 -14.42
C PRO A 198 39.02 -8.20 -14.14
N ASN A 199 38.68 -8.97 -15.16
CA ASN A 199 38.48 -10.41 -14.96
C ASN A 199 39.77 -11.10 -14.49
N ALA A 200 39.60 -12.24 -13.80
CA ALA A 200 40.73 -12.95 -13.20
C ALA A 200 41.81 -13.35 -14.22
N MET A 201 41.43 -13.72 -15.45
CA MET A 201 42.37 -14.11 -16.50
C MET A 201 43.30 -12.95 -16.89
N LEU A 202 42.76 -11.75 -17.10
CA LEU A 202 43.53 -10.57 -17.46
C LEU A 202 44.48 -10.17 -16.33
N LEU A 203 44.02 -10.25 -15.07
CA LEU A 203 44.89 -9.99 -13.91
C LEU A 203 46.00 -11.03 -13.81
N THR A 204 45.69 -12.33 -13.95
CA THR A 204 46.70 -13.39 -13.92
C THR A 204 47.71 -13.24 -15.04
N GLN A 205 47.28 -13.00 -16.28
CA GLN A 205 48.18 -12.78 -17.42
C GLN A 205 49.09 -11.56 -17.21
N GLY A 206 48.53 -10.44 -16.73
CA GLY A 206 49.32 -9.26 -16.40
C GLY A 206 50.35 -9.52 -15.30
N ASN A 207 49.97 -10.30 -14.28
CA ASN A 207 50.87 -10.69 -13.20
C ASN A 207 52.00 -11.63 -13.67
N LEU A 208 51.70 -12.58 -14.56
CA LEU A 208 52.70 -13.46 -15.17
C LEU A 208 53.70 -12.68 -16.03
N LEU A 209 53.24 -11.70 -16.82
CA LEU A 209 54.12 -10.85 -17.64
C LEU A 209 55.06 -9.97 -16.80
N ARG A 210 54.68 -9.67 -15.57
CA ARG A 210 55.46 -8.82 -14.65
C ARG A 210 56.27 -9.62 -13.62
N ASP A 211 56.27 -10.95 -13.75
CA ASP A 211 56.94 -11.87 -12.81
C ASP A 211 56.54 -11.59 -11.35
N ALA A 212 55.23 -11.36 -11.12
CA ALA A 212 54.69 -11.16 -9.78
C ALA A 212 54.87 -12.43 -8.93
N ASP A 213 54.92 -12.29 -7.61
CA ASP A 213 54.98 -13.43 -6.71
C ASP A 213 53.63 -14.18 -6.67
N ASN A 214 53.71 -15.48 -6.36
CA ASN A 214 52.53 -16.36 -6.35
C ASN A 214 51.43 -15.85 -5.39
N GLU A 215 51.81 -15.32 -4.22
CA GLU A 215 50.83 -14.79 -3.25
C GLU A 215 50.07 -13.57 -3.80
N ALA A 216 50.76 -12.66 -4.50
CA ALA A 216 50.09 -11.56 -5.19
C ALA A 216 49.14 -12.05 -6.28
N MET A 217 49.52 -13.06 -7.06
CA MET A 217 48.65 -13.63 -8.10
C MET A 217 47.36 -14.20 -7.51
N LEU A 218 47.48 -15.02 -6.45
CA LEU A 218 46.31 -15.64 -5.80
C LEU A 218 45.37 -14.59 -5.18
N ARG A 219 45.93 -13.54 -4.58
CA ARG A 219 45.16 -12.41 -4.04
C ARG A 219 44.39 -11.67 -5.12
N ASP A 220 45.02 -11.39 -6.27
CA ASP A 220 44.38 -10.67 -7.36
C ASP A 220 43.32 -11.53 -8.08
N ILE A 221 43.57 -12.84 -8.24
CA ILE A 221 42.56 -13.81 -8.70
C ILE A 221 41.34 -13.78 -7.78
N THR A 222 41.56 -13.76 -6.46
CA THR A 222 40.48 -13.72 -5.47
C THR A 222 39.70 -12.41 -5.54
N ARG A 223 40.40 -11.28 -5.72
CA ARG A 223 39.76 -9.96 -5.90
C ARG A 223 38.90 -9.88 -7.16
N ALA A 224 39.25 -10.62 -8.20
CA ALA A 224 38.47 -10.74 -9.43
C ALA A 224 37.36 -11.80 -9.36
N ASP A 225 36.80 -12.02 -8.16
CA ASP A 225 35.60 -12.81 -7.90
C ASP A 225 35.77 -14.33 -8.05
N ILE A 226 37.01 -14.85 -7.94
CA ILE A 226 37.25 -16.29 -7.79
C ILE A 226 37.35 -16.64 -6.31
N HIS A 227 36.52 -17.58 -5.84
CA HIS A 227 36.54 -17.98 -4.44
C HIS A 227 37.93 -18.49 -4.00
N PRO A 228 38.43 -18.11 -2.80
CA PRO A 228 39.80 -18.40 -2.34
C PRO A 228 40.22 -19.87 -2.50
N ASP A 229 39.34 -20.81 -2.15
CA ASP A 229 39.58 -22.26 -2.26
C ASP A 229 39.90 -22.74 -3.69
N TYR A 230 39.48 -21.99 -4.71
CA TYR A 230 39.71 -22.31 -6.11
C TYR A 230 40.78 -21.42 -6.76
N ALA A 231 41.33 -20.43 -6.06
CA ALA A 231 42.31 -19.50 -6.63
C ALA A 231 43.59 -20.23 -7.10
N GLN A 232 44.11 -21.17 -6.30
CA GLN A 232 45.27 -21.98 -6.70
C GLN A 232 44.94 -22.87 -7.89
N LYS A 233 43.80 -23.56 -7.85
CA LYS A 233 43.34 -24.42 -8.96
C LYS A 233 43.15 -23.63 -10.26
N TYR A 234 42.67 -22.39 -10.15
CA TYR A 234 42.54 -21.47 -11.28
C TYR A 234 43.90 -21.12 -11.87
N LEU A 235 44.86 -20.72 -11.01
CA LEU A 235 46.21 -20.39 -11.46
C LEU A 235 46.90 -21.59 -12.12
N ASP A 236 46.83 -22.77 -11.51
CA ASP A 236 47.38 -24.01 -12.07
C ASP A 236 46.76 -24.31 -13.44
N ALA A 237 45.45 -24.13 -13.59
CA ALA A 237 44.76 -24.32 -14.86
C ALA A 237 45.21 -23.30 -15.93
N VAL A 238 45.53 -22.06 -15.54
CA VAL A 238 46.08 -21.05 -16.46
C VAL A 238 47.49 -21.44 -16.91
N LEU A 239 48.34 -21.88 -15.98
CA LEU A 239 49.72 -22.28 -16.24
C LEU A 239 49.85 -23.57 -17.06
N THR A 240 48.89 -24.49 -16.90
CA THR A 240 48.86 -25.78 -17.60
C THR A 240 48.05 -25.74 -18.89
N LYS A 241 47.37 -24.62 -19.19
CA LYS A 241 46.62 -24.46 -20.43
C LYS A 241 47.62 -24.51 -21.60
N PRO A 242 47.50 -25.47 -22.53
CA PRO A 242 48.36 -25.49 -23.71
C PRO A 242 48.20 -24.18 -24.47
N ALA A 243 49.31 -23.59 -24.93
CA ALA A 243 49.23 -22.44 -25.80
C ALA A 243 48.45 -22.86 -27.05
N THR A 244 47.62 -21.97 -27.61
CA THR A 244 46.86 -22.32 -28.83
C THR A 244 47.78 -22.67 -30.00
N THR A 245 49.05 -22.24 -29.95
CA THR A 245 50.15 -22.65 -30.84
C THR A 245 50.64 -24.09 -30.64
N ASP A 246 50.38 -24.72 -29.50
CA ASP A 246 50.80 -26.08 -29.18
C ASP A 246 49.73 -27.13 -29.53
N LEU A 247 48.53 -26.68 -29.94
CA LEU A 247 47.46 -27.54 -30.44
C LEU A 247 47.63 -27.67 -31.97
N ILE A 248 48.37 -28.69 -32.40
CA ILE A 248 48.53 -29.09 -33.82
C ILE A 248 47.38 -30.01 -34.23
#